data_AF-A0A5R2MZ23-F1
#
_entry.id   AF-A0A5R2MZ23-F1
#
_cell.length_a   1.000
_cell.length_b   1.000
_cell.length_c   1.000
_cell.angle_alpha   90.00
_cell.angle_beta   90.00
_cell.angle_gamma   90.00
#
_symmetry.space_group_name_H-M   'P 1'
#
loop_
_entity.id
_entity.type
_entity.pdbx_description
1 polymer ?
#
loop_
_entity_poly.entity_id
_entity_poly.type
_entity_poly.pdbx_seq_one_letter_code
_entity_poly.pdbx_strand_id
1 'polypeptide(L)' 'MSDPRPSLGREKTPALDPAEFIKANLQLAPVSSLPEIRLYTAHPGSGLR' A
#
# COMPACT_ATOMS: atom_id res chain seq x y z
N MET A 1 14.63 -7.46 -39.63
CA MET A 1 15.69 -7.06 -38.70
C MET A 1 15.02 -6.77 -37.37
N SER A 2 15.17 -7.66 -36.39
CA SER A 2 14.55 -7.49 -35.07
C SER A 2 15.53 -6.77 -34.15
N ASP A 3 15.17 -5.58 -33.71
CA ASP A 3 15.92 -4.83 -32.70
C ASP A 3 15.75 -5.50 -31.34
N PRO A 4 16.82 -5.95 -30.66
CA PRO A 4 16.71 -6.39 -29.27
C PRO A 4 16.69 -5.13 -28.43
N ARG A 5 15.49 -4.66 -28.05
CA ARG A 5 15.37 -3.64 -27.01
C ARG A 5 16.11 -4.14 -25.77
N PRO A 6 17.09 -3.40 -25.23
CA PRO A 6 17.74 -3.81 -24.00
C PRO A 6 16.66 -3.88 -22.92
N SER A 7 16.44 -5.09 -22.39
CA SER A 7 15.69 -5.27 -21.17
C SER A 7 16.47 -4.54 -20.09
N LEU A 8 16.09 -3.30 -19.79
CA LEU A 8 16.51 -2.59 -18.60
C LEU A 8 16.30 -3.56 -17.46
N GLY A 9 17.41 -4.09 -16.93
CA GLY A 9 17.38 -5.03 -15.83
C GLY A 9 16.49 -4.40 -14.78
N ARG A 10 15.42 -5.11 -14.40
CA ARG A 10 14.51 -4.63 -13.36
C ARG A 10 15.37 -4.40 -12.14
N GLU A 11 15.68 -3.14 -11.87
CA GLU A 11 16.37 -2.73 -10.66
C GLU A 11 15.57 -3.38 -9.54
N LYS A 12 16.23 -4.22 -8.74
CA LYS A 12 15.59 -4.87 -7.61
C LYS A 12 15.27 -3.75 -6.63
N THR A 13 14.09 -3.14 -6.79
CA THR A 13 13.46 -2.35 -5.73
C THR A 13 13.59 -3.20 -4.48
N PRO A 14 14.19 -2.66 -3.40
CA PRO A 14 14.31 -3.40 -2.15
C PRO A 14 12.93 -3.95 -1.81
N ALA A 15 12.89 -5.25 -1.48
CA ALA A 15 11.64 -5.89 -1.14
C ALA A 15 11.02 -5.12 0.04
N LEU A 16 9.87 -4.49 -0.19
CA LEU A 16 9.12 -3.83 0.86
C LEU A 16 8.70 -4.90 1.86
N ASP A 17 8.91 -4.65 3.15
CA ASP A 17 8.32 -5.48 4.19
C ASP A 17 6.79 -5.34 4.10
N PRO A 18 6.05 -6.43 3.82
CA PRO A 18 4.59 -6.38 3.73
C PRO A 18 3.94 -5.84 5.01
N ALA A 19 4.50 -6.14 6.19
CA ALA A 19 3.94 -5.68 7.45
C ALA A 19 4.06 -4.16 7.60
N GLU A 20 5.21 -3.59 7.25
CA GLU A 20 5.43 -2.14 7.27
C GLU A 20 4.60 -1.43 6.20
N PHE A 21 4.49 -2.01 5.01
CA PHE A 21 3.63 -1.47 3.97
C PHE A 21 2.17 -1.38 4.43
N ILE A 22 1.64 -2.44 5.04
CA ILE A 22 0.27 -2.45 5.55
C ILE A 22 0.10 -1.41 6.65
N LYS A 23 0.99 -1.37 7.66
CA LYS A 23 0.91 -0.38 8.76
C LYS A 23 0.93 1.06 8.24
N ALA A 24 1.78 1.35 7.25
CA ALA A 24 1.92 2.69 6.69
C ALA A 24 0.68 3.16 5.92
N ASN A 25 -0.07 2.22 5.31
CA ASN A 25 -1.19 2.53 4.43
C ASN A 25 -2.57 2.23 5.04
N LEU A 26 -2.62 1.50 6.16
CA LEU A 26 -3.87 1.18 6.84
C LEU A 26 -4.32 2.38 7.71
N GLN A 27 -5.31 3.11 7.23
CA GLN A 27 -5.88 4.27 7.93
C GLN A 27 -6.84 3.82 9.04
N LEU A 28 -6.29 3.60 10.24
CA LEU A 28 -7.05 3.31 11.46
C LEU A 28 -7.12 4.55 12.36
N ALA A 29 -8.33 5.01 12.66
CA ALA A 29 -8.57 6.10 13.61
C ALA A 29 -9.42 5.62 14.79
N PRO A 30 -9.13 6.03 16.04
CA PRO A 30 -9.95 5.68 17.19
C PRO A 30 -11.33 6.36 17.13
N VAL A 31 -12.34 5.71 17.69
CA VAL A 31 -13.64 6.33 17.92
C VAL A 31 -13.57 7.24 19.14
N SER A 32 -14.05 8.47 19.02
CA SER A 32 -13.90 9.49 20.08
C SER A 32 -14.51 9.08 21.43
N SER A 33 -15.58 8.28 21.44
CA SER A 33 -16.24 7.80 22.65
C SER A 33 -15.73 6.45 23.16
N LEU A 34 -15.00 5.70 22.32
CA LEU A 34 -14.55 4.33 22.59
C LEU A 34 -13.15 4.14 21.96
N PRO A 35 -12.08 4.62 22.62
CA PRO A 35 -10.73 4.63 22.06
C PRO A 35 -10.15 3.24 21.79
N GLU A 36 -10.71 2.19 22.41
CA GLU A 36 -10.39 0.78 22.15
C GLU A 36 -10.87 0.33 20.77
N ILE A 37 -11.87 1.02 20.20
CA ILE A 37 -12.40 0.75 18.86
C ILE A 37 -11.68 1.65 17.85
N ARG A 38 -11.19 1.04 16.78
CA ARG A 38 -10.58 1.73 15.64
C ARG A 38 -11.39 1.47 14.38
N LEU A 39 -11.70 2.54 13.65
CA LEU A 39 -12.39 2.46 12.37
C LEU A 39 -11.37 2.51 11.23
N TYR A 40 -11.58 1.63 10.26
CA TYR A 40 -10.89 1.68 8.98
C TYR A 40 -11.67 2.55 8.00
N THR A 41 -10.99 3.49 7.37
CA THR A 41 -11.54 4.23 6.22
C THR A 41 -10.91 3.71 4.94
N ALA A 42 -11.74 3.28 4.00
CA ALA A 42 -11.27 2.80 2.71
C ALA A 42 -10.55 3.92 1.95
N HIS A 43 -9.39 3.61 1.36
CA HIS A 43 -8.64 4.56 0.55
C HIS A 43 -9.45 4.92 -0.72
N PRO A 44 -9.39 6.16 -1.25
CA PRO A 44 -10.11 6.54 -2.47
C PRO A 44 -9.83 5.62 -3.68
N GLY A 45 -8.63 5.06 -3.75
CA GLY A 45 -8.23 4.09 -4.77
C GLY A 45 -8.93 2.72 -4.67
N SER A 46 -9.65 2.43 -3.59
CA SER A 46 -10.41 1.18 -3.42
C SER A 46 -11.72 1.14 -4.21
N GLY A 47 -12.24 2.31 -4.64
CA GLY A 47 -13.55 2.40 -5.31
C GLY A 47 -14.76 2.11 -4.41
N LEU A 48 -14.54 1.81 -3.13
CA LEU A 48 -15.60 1.63 -2.14
C LEU A 48 -16.06 3.03 -1.69
N ARG A 49 -17.29 3.40 -2.06
CA ARG A 49 -18.00 4.59 -1.59
C ARG A 49 -19.28 4.17 -0.89
#